data_AF-A0A0F9Z6L8-F1
#
_entry.id   AF-A0A0F9Z6L8-F1
#
_cell.length_a   1.000
_cell.length_b   1.000
_cell.length_c   1.000
_cell.angle_alpha   90.00
_cell.angle_beta   90.00
_cell.angle_gamma   90.00
#
_symmetry.space_group_name_H-M   'P 1'
#
loop_
_entity.id
_entity.type
_entity.pdbx_description
1 polymer ?
#
loop_
_entity_poly.entity_id
_entity_poly.type
_entity_poly.pdbx_seq_one_letter_code
_entity_poly.pdbx_strand_id
1 'polypeptide(L)' 'MTKKKDTYSYQGWLISDSFIKRSMASVGYHIMGSLFIWLGLLLFALVVGGVIGIVMVTLDRMGIF' A
#
# COMPACT_ATOMS: atom_id res chain seq x y z
N MET A 1 26.08 -17.94 35.48
CA MET A 1 25.88 -17.56 34.06
C MET A 1 24.41 -17.29 33.83
N THR A 2 24.02 -16.02 33.86
CA THR A 2 22.65 -15.58 33.56
C THR A 2 22.46 -15.56 32.04
N LYS A 3 21.65 -16.49 31.52
CA LYS A 3 21.24 -16.48 30.10
C LYS A 3 20.42 -15.20 29.85
N LYS A 4 21.05 -14.17 29.28
CA LYS A 4 20.37 -13.03 28.67
C LYS A 4 19.42 -13.62 27.62
N LYS A 5 18.12 -13.59 27.87
CA LYS A 5 17.12 -13.79 26.82
C LYS A 5 17.29 -12.62 25.86
N ASP A 6 17.90 -12.85 24.70
CA ASP A 6 17.93 -11.86 23.63
C ASP A 6 16.49 -11.43 23.35
N THR A 7 16.21 -10.17 23.63
CA THR A 7 14.87 -9.64 23.80
C THR A 7 14.04 -9.68 22.51
N TYR A 8 14.63 -9.92 21.34
CA TYR A 8 13.88 -10.20 20.11
C TYR A 8 14.71 -11.07 19.16
N SER A 9 14.62 -12.40 19.27
CA SER A 9 14.97 -13.25 18.12
C SER A 9 13.94 -12.95 17.03
N TYR A 10 14.33 -12.15 16.03
CA TYR A 10 13.49 -11.91 14.87
C TYR A 10 13.33 -13.25 14.14
N GLN A 11 12.20 -13.91 14.30
CA GLN A 11 11.89 -15.20 13.65
C GLN A 11 11.32 -14.96 12.23
N GLY A 12 11.74 -13.87 11.58
CA GLY A 12 11.19 -13.42 10.31
C GLY A 12 11.78 -14.19 9.13
N TRP A 13 11.02 -14.28 8.03
CA TRP A 13 11.44 -14.94 6.79
C TRP A 13 12.75 -14.38 6.18
N LEU A 14 13.21 -13.22 6.67
CA LEU A 14 14.45 -12.57 6.31
C LEU A 14 15.72 -13.22 6.94
N ILE A 15 15.57 -14.11 7.94
CA ILE A 15 16.67 -14.85 8.59
C ILE A 15 16.78 -16.29 8.07
N SER A 16 15.91 -16.70 7.14
CA SER A 16 16.01 -18.00 6.48
C SER A 16 17.36 -18.18 5.78
N ASP A 17 18.02 -19.33 6.00
CA ASP A 17 19.28 -19.71 5.33
C ASP A 17 19.17 -19.76 3.81
N SER A 18 17.96 -20.00 3.26
CA SER A 18 17.78 -19.99 1.81
C SER A 18 17.60 -18.58 1.26
N PHE A 19 18.48 -18.21 0.32
CA PHE A 19 18.47 -16.94 -0.40
C PHE A 19 17.10 -16.63 -1.04
N ILE A 20 16.45 -17.66 -1.58
CA ILE A 20 15.15 -17.54 -2.26
C ILE A 20 14.04 -17.11 -1.29
N LYS A 21 14.00 -17.64 -0.07
CA LYS A 21 12.97 -17.27 0.92
C LYS A 21 13.13 -15.82 1.37
N ARG A 22 14.39 -15.35 1.50
CA ARG A 22 14.69 -13.95 1.85
C ARG A 22 14.30 -12.98 0.73
N SER A 23 14.65 -13.29 -0.51
CA SER A 23 14.31 -12.43 -1.65
C SER A 23 12.81 -12.37 -1.85
N MET A 24 12.09 -13.49 -1.75
CA MET A 24 10.64 -13.54 -1.90
C MET A 24 9.90 -12.81 -0.77
N ALA A 25 10.42 -12.87 0.47
CA ALA A 25 9.88 -12.07 1.57
C ALA A 25 10.04 -10.56 1.28
N SER A 26 11.24 -10.12 0.89
CA SER A 26 11.49 -8.70 0.56
C SER A 26 10.63 -8.22 -0.61
N VAL A 27 10.57 -8.99 -1.70
CA VAL A 27 9.75 -8.68 -2.87
C VAL A 27 8.27 -8.65 -2.49
N GLY A 28 7.78 -9.60 -1.69
CA GLY A 28 6.41 -9.62 -1.21
C GLY A 28 6.04 -8.38 -0.41
N TYR A 29 6.95 -7.87 0.44
CA TYR A 29 6.74 -6.61 1.15
C TYR A 29 6.65 -5.41 0.21
N HIS A 30 7.50 -5.34 -0.82
CA HIS A 30 7.42 -4.28 -1.82
C HIS A 30 6.13 -4.34 -2.64
N ILE A 31 5.69 -5.55 -3.04
CA ILE A 31 4.44 -5.74 -3.77
C ILE A 31 3.25 -5.33 -2.89
N MET A 32 3.19 -5.78 -1.63
CA MET A 32 2.10 -5.40 -0.74
C MET A 32 2.11 -3.90 -0.42
N GLY A 33 3.27 -3.32 -0.13
CA GLY A 33 3.40 -1.88 0.13
C GLY A 33 2.95 -1.05 -1.07
N SER A 34 3.39 -1.40 -2.28
CA SER A 34 2.94 -0.73 -3.50
C SER A 34 1.45 -0.91 -3.76
N LEU A 35 0.89 -2.09 -3.47
CA LEU A 35 -0.54 -2.36 -3.65
C LEU A 35 -1.41 -1.42 -2.79
N PHE A 36 -1.04 -1.21 -1.52
CA PHE A 36 -1.76 -0.29 -0.64
C PHE A 36 -1.69 1.17 -1.13
N ILE A 37 -0.52 1.60 -1.61
CA ILE A 37 -0.34 2.95 -2.16
C ILE A 37 -1.21 3.13 -3.41
N TRP A 38 -1.14 2.20 -4.35
CA TRP A 38 -1.94 2.26 -5.59
C TRP A 38 -3.44 2.20 -5.32
N LEU A 39 -3.87 1.36 -4.37
CA LEU A 39 -5.28 1.29 -3.97
C LEU A 39 -5.76 2.62 -3.39
N GLY A 40 -4.99 3.23 -2.49
CA GLY A 40 -5.30 4.54 -1.93
C GLY A 40 -5.37 5.63 -3.01
N LEU A 41 -4.42 5.62 -3.95
CA LEU A 41 -4.37 6.57 -5.05
C LEU A 41 -5.56 6.42 -6.01
N LEU A 42 -5.97 5.17 -6.29
CA LEU A 42 -7.14 4.87 -7.11
C LEU A 42 -8.43 5.35 -6.45
N LEU A 43 -8.61 5.08 -5.16
CA LEU A 43 -9.77 5.56 -4.41
C LEU A 43 -9.83 7.08 -4.40
N PHE A 44 -8.69 7.75 -4.17
CA PHE A 44 -8.59 9.20 -4.23
C PHE A 44 -8.98 9.75 -5.61
N ALA A 45 -8.44 9.16 -6.68
CA ALA A 45 -8.75 9.56 -8.05
C ALA A 45 -10.24 9.38 -8.40
N LEU A 46 -10.87 8.29 -7.94
CA LEU A 46 -12.31 8.07 -8.14
C LEU A 46 -13.16 9.13 -7.43
N VAL A 47 -12.81 9.50 -6.19
CA VAL A 47 -13.53 10.53 -5.44
C VAL A 47 -13.39 11.89 -6.13
N VAL A 48 -12.16 12.29 -6.45
CA VAL A 48 -11.89 13.58 -7.10
C VAL A 48 -12.56 13.64 -8.47
N GLY A 49 -12.37 12.62 -9.31
CA GLY A 49 -12.99 12.54 -10.63
C GLY A 49 -14.52 12.52 -10.56
N GLY A 50 -15.09 11.80 -9.60
CA GLY A 50 -16.53 11.78 -9.36
C GLY A 50 -17.08 13.14 -8.96
N VAL A 51 -16.42 13.84 -8.03
CA VAL A 51 -16.82 15.19 -7.60
C VAL A 51 -16.74 16.17 -8.78
N ILE A 52 -15.63 16.17 -9.52
CA ILE A 52 -15.48 17.03 -10.70
C ILE A 52 -16.58 16.73 -11.73
N GLY A 53 -16.87 15.46 -12.00
CA GLY A 53 -17.93 15.06 -12.91
C GLY A 53 -19.32 15.56 -12.47
N ILE A 54 -19.65 15.41 -11.18
CA ILE A 54 -20.91 15.90 -10.61
C ILE A 54 -21.01 17.43 -10.73
N VAL A 55 -19.93 18.15 -10.41
CA VAL A 55 -19.88 19.61 -10.51
C VAL A 55 -20.05 20.05 -11.96
N MET A 56 -19.34 19.43 -12.91
CA MET A 56 -19.45 19.71 -14.34
C MET A 56 -20.88 19.50 -14.85
N VAL A 57 -21.51 18.35 -14.52
CA VAL A 57 -22.90 18.07 -14.91
C VAL A 57 -23.87 19.08 -14.29
N THR A 58 -23.61 19.54 -13.07
CA THR A 58 -24.46 20.51 -12.40
C THR A 58 -24.33 21.89 -13.05
N LEU A 59 -23.13 22.31 -13.40
CA LEU A 59 -22.86 23.59 -14.08
C LEU A 59 -23.49 23.63 -15.49
N ASP A 60 -23.43 22.53 -16.24
CA ASP A 60 -24.11 22.37 -17.53
C ASP A 60 -25.63 22.51 -17.39
N ARG A 61 -26.23 21.86 -16.39
CA ARG A 61 -27.68 22.00 -16.10
C ARG A 61 -28.09 23.41 -15.71
N MET A 62 -27.17 24.22 -15.19
CA MET A 62 -27.40 25.62 -14.83
C MET A 62 -27.19 26.59 -15.99
N GLY A 63 -26.73 26.11 -17.17
CA GLY A 63 -26.46 26.95 -18.35
C GLY A 63 -25.32 27.94 -18.14
N ILE A 64 -24.39 27.64 -17.21
CA ILE A 64 -23.21 28.46 -16.92
C ILE A 64 -22.09 28.19 -17.95
N PHE A 65 -22.20 27.09 -18.69
CA PHE A 65 -21.35 26.68 -19.80
C PHE A 65 -22.20 26.33 -21.02
#